data_AF-A0AAD4L540-F1
#
_entry.id   AF-A0AAD4L540-F1
#
_cell.length_a   1.000
_cell.length_b   1.000
_cell.length_c   1.000
_cell.angle_alpha   90.00
_cell.angle_beta   90.00
_cell.angle_gamma   90.00
#
_symmetry.space_group_name_H-M   'P 1'
#
loop_
_entity.id
_entity.type
_entity.pdbx_description
1 polymer ?
#
loop_
_entity_poly.entity_id
_entity_poly.type
_entity_poly.pdbx_seq_one_letter_code
_entity_poly.pdbx_strand_id
1 'polypeptide(L)'
;MLRPRTVLRLVLYLLLSWLVLAVLYVGLPSFSRDDNGTDYATKVLKVDEYFPSSNNGGIADFTTNNERRRNLVLTFNVDKASDSLIICGTTKVSLKKPTQLTSVQKQGEENDDFVLLEPPIRVSAPAGDTDGISLPWFDTADAAIMFYLIHHDQALVKLRVGFREGGRKLEVWPGGDDWTHPLASQDDNPLLSLSLENERNTASRVSTANVPPSPLSFSPSPTYHIRLVLLIALAPLTIFIMGAYLGLSFVLSAVLAFLSRFFWIGVFSLLVCWLYKGRPPAETVMKSNHLRCMRP
;
A
#
# COMPACT_ATOMS: atom_id res chain seq x y z
N MET A 1 11.41 -28.88 -29.78
CA MET A 1 10.82 -27.70 -30.47
C MET A 1 9.33 -27.63 -30.15
N LEU A 2 8.87 -26.58 -29.45
CA LEU A 2 7.44 -26.34 -29.26
C LEU A 2 6.79 -25.96 -30.61
N ARG A 3 5.60 -26.48 -30.89
CA ARG A 3 4.88 -26.12 -32.12
C ARG A 3 4.45 -24.64 -32.04
N PRO A 4 4.55 -23.86 -33.12
CA PRO A 4 4.17 -22.42 -33.08
C PRO A 4 2.73 -22.21 -32.60
N ARG A 5 1.82 -23.14 -32.94
CA ARG A 5 0.44 -23.14 -32.45
C ARG A 5 0.31 -23.30 -30.93
N THR A 6 1.20 -24.06 -30.28
CA THR A 6 1.15 -24.22 -28.82
C THR A 6 1.68 -22.99 -28.10
N VAL A 7 2.70 -22.34 -28.66
CA VAL A 7 3.25 -21.08 -28.13
C VAL A 7 2.20 -19.96 -28.20
N LEU A 8 1.54 -19.79 -29.35
CA LEU A 8 0.50 -18.77 -29.51
C LEU A 8 -0.66 -18.96 -28.52
N ARG A 9 -1.12 -20.21 -28.33
CA ARG A 9 -2.17 -20.53 -27.36
C ARG A 9 -1.75 -20.20 -25.93
N LEU A 10 -0.52 -20.52 -25.56
CA LEU A 10 0.02 -20.21 -24.22
C LEU A 10 0.06 -18.70 -23.97
N VAL A 11 0.57 -17.92 -24.93
CA VAL A 11 0.59 -16.45 -24.82
C VAL A 11 -0.82 -15.89 -24.68
N LEU A 12 -1.77 -16.38 -25.48
CA LEU A 12 -3.16 -15.95 -25.41
C LEU A 12 -3.78 -16.27 -24.05
N TYR A 13 -3.57 -17.47 -23.51
CA TYR A 13 -4.08 -17.84 -22.18
C TYR A 13 -3.44 -17.03 -21.06
N LEU A 14 -2.16 -16.69 -21.19
CA LEU A 14 -1.47 -15.86 -20.20
C LEU A 14 -2.02 -14.43 -20.20
N LEU A 15 -2.21 -13.84 -21.39
CA LEU A 15 -2.84 -12.52 -21.54
C LEU A 15 -4.29 -12.50 -21.05
N LEU A 16 -5.07 -13.55 -21.38
CA LEU A 16 -6.45 -13.67 -20.91
C LEU A 16 -6.52 -13.82 -19.39
N SER A 17 -5.67 -14.65 -18.80
CA SER A 17 -5.59 -14.83 -17.34
C SER A 17 -5.21 -13.51 -16.65
N TRP A 18 -4.23 -12.79 -17.19
CA TRP A 18 -3.86 -11.45 -16.72
C TRP A 18 -5.06 -10.51 -16.74
N LEU A 19 -5.77 -10.45 -17.86
CA LEU A 19 -6.92 -9.56 -18.04
C LEU A 19 -8.03 -9.88 -17.04
N VAL A 20 -8.34 -11.17 -16.85
CA VAL A 20 -9.34 -11.61 -15.87
C VAL A 20 -8.92 -11.23 -14.44
N LEU A 21 -7.66 -11.46 -14.07
CA LEU A 21 -7.12 -11.07 -12.76
C LEU A 21 -7.19 -9.55 -12.56
N ALA A 22 -6.81 -8.76 -13.58
CA ALA A 22 -6.86 -7.30 -13.54
C ALA A 22 -8.29 -6.78 -13.40
N VAL A 23 -9.23 -7.30 -14.19
CA VAL A 23 -10.65 -6.93 -14.10
C VAL A 23 -11.22 -7.28 -12.73
N LEU A 24 -10.87 -8.44 -12.18
CA LEU A 24 -11.35 -8.86 -10.87
C LEU A 24 -10.74 -7.98 -9.76
N TYR A 25 -9.46 -7.65 -9.84
CA TYR A 25 -8.78 -6.72 -8.92
C TYR A 25 -9.44 -5.33 -8.91
N VAL A 26 -9.67 -4.76 -10.11
CA VAL A 26 -10.28 -3.44 -10.31
C VAL A 26 -11.75 -3.43 -9.88
N GLY A 27 -12.48 -4.50 -10.21
CA GLY A 27 -13.94 -4.61 -10.04
C GLY A 27 -14.40 -5.08 -8.66
N LEU A 28 -13.49 -5.55 -7.79
CA LEU A 28 -13.86 -5.88 -6.41
C LEU A 28 -14.33 -4.61 -5.68
N PRO A 29 -15.47 -4.63 -4.99
CA PRO A 29 -15.93 -3.48 -4.25
C PRO A 29 -15.06 -3.21 -3.02
N SER A 30 -14.96 -1.93 -2.62
CA SER A 30 -14.22 -1.46 -1.44
C SER A 30 -15.16 -0.85 -0.42
N PHE A 31 -16.08 -1.62 0.15
CA PHE A 31 -16.98 -1.05 1.15
C PHE A 31 -16.24 -0.89 2.47
N SER A 32 -16.31 0.32 3.05
CA SER A 32 -15.86 0.59 4.41
C SER A 32 -16.67 -0.27 5.37
N ARG A 33 -16.00 -0.91 6.32
CA ARG A 33 -16.67 -1.68 7.37
C ARG A 33 -16.79 -0.81 8.62
N ASP A 34 -18.03 -0.58 9.06
CA ASP A 34 -18.31 -0.03 10.38
C ASP A 34 -18.04 -1.12 11.43
N ASP A 35 -16.76 -1.36 11.72
CA ASP A 35 -16.35 -2.32 12.74
C ASP A 35 -16.16 -1.60 14.08
N ASN A 36 -16.89 -2.07 15.09
CA ASN A 36 -16.77 -1.65 16.49
C ASN A 36 -15.43 -2.09 17.12
N GLY A 37 -14.62 -2.90 16.43
CA GLY A 37 -13.25 -3.24 16.83
C GLY A 37 -13.16 -4.37 17.86
N THR A 38 -14.24 -5.12 18.09
CA THR A 38 -14.31 -6.12 19.18
C THR A 38 -13.47 -7.37 18.96
N ASP A 39 -13.23 -7.77 17.71
CA ASP A 39 -12.47 -9.01 17.42
C ASP A 39 -11.02 -8.72 16.98
N TYR A 40 -10.77 -7.72 16.13
CA TYR A 40 -9.44 -7.30 15.67
C TYR A 40 -9.49 -5.85 15.16
N ALA A 41 -8.83 -4.91 15.84
CA ALA A 41 -8.81 -3.51 15.41
C ALA A 41 -7.50 -3.21 14.67
N THR A 42 -7.38 -3.64 13.41
CA THR A 42 -6.49 -2.95 12.47
C THR A 42 -7.20 -1.70 12.01
N LYS A 43 -6.66 -0.54 12.38
CA LYS A 43 -7.24 0.76 12.05
C LYS A 43 -6.19 1.65 11.40
N VAL A 44 -6.61 2.30 10.33
CA VAL A 44 -5.81 3.29 9.62
C VAL A 44 -6.24 4.66 10.11
N LEU A 45 -5.30 5.38 10.71
CA LEU A 45 -5.48 6.71 11.30
C LEU A 45 -4.83 7.76 10.41
N LYS A 46 -5.46 8.92 10.32
CA LYS A 46 -4.84 10.07 9.65
C LYS A 46 -3.84 10.74 10.57
N VAL A 47 -2.64 10.97 10.04
CA VAL A 47 -1.52 11.54 10.80
C VAL A 47 -1.82 12.96 11.24
N ASP A 48 -2.31 13.80 10.33
CA ASP A 48 -2.53 15.23 10.61
C ASP A 48 -3.57 15.50 11.69
N GLU A 49 -4.51 14.58 11.92
CA GLU A 49 -5.59 14.75 12.90
C GLU A 49 -5.15 14.32 14.32
N TYR A 50 -4.30 13.30 14.45
CA TYR A 50 -3.85 12.76 15.75
C TYR A 50 -2.44 13.16 16.16
N PHE A 51 -1.59 13.49 15.18
CA PHE A 51 -0.17 13.77 15.35
C PHE A 51 0.16 15.08 14.66
N PRO A 52 -0.30 16.23 15.21
CA PRO A 52 0.01 17.53 14.65
C PRO A 52 1.53 17.69 14.55
N SER A 53 1.99 18.12 13.37
CA SER A 53 3.41 18.28 13.07
C SER A 53 4.02 19.37 13.95
N SER A 54 4.68 18.98 15.04
CA SER A 54 5.61 19.88 15.73
C SER A 54 6.90 19.95 14.91
N ASN A 55 7.27 21.16 14.47
CA ASN A 55 8.40 21.41 13.58
C ASN A 55 9.78 20.95 14.11
N ASN A 56 9.89 20.47 15.34
CA ASN A 56 11.17 20.20 16.01
C ASN A 56 11.29 18.85 16.75
N GLY A 57 10.56 17.81 16.35
CA GLY A 57 10.70 16.47 16.93
C GLY A 57 9.40 15.69 16.97
N GLY A 58 8.84 15.42 15.78
CA GLY A 58 7.48 14.93 15.60
C GLY A 58 7.12 13.70 16.43
N ILE A 59 5.83 13.60 16.78
CA ILE A 59 5.22 12.47 17.50
C ILE A 59 5.28 11.17 16.69
N ALA A 60 5.39 11.30 15.36
CA ALA A 60 5.67 10.24 14.41
C ALA A 60 6.92 10.60 13.59
N ASP A 61 7.92 9.71 13.61
CA ASP A 61 9.17 9.85 12.86
C ASP A 61 9.23 8.81 11.74
N PHE A 62 9.33 9.24 10.48
CA PHE A 62 9.27 8.35 9.31
C PHE A 62 10.67 7.85 8.97
N THR A 63 10.90 6.54 9.12
CA THR A 63 12.25 5.98 9.14
C THR A 63 12.83 5.65 7.76
N THR A 64 11.98 5.36 6.77
CA THR A 64 12.45 4.75 5.51
C THR A 64 12.84 5.79 4.46
N ASN A 65 12.07 6.87 4.29
CA ASN A 65 12.24 7.81 3.17
C ASN A 65 12.22 9.30 3.58
N ASN A 66 12.13 9.62 4.88
CA ASN A 66 11.92 11.00 5.41
C ASN A 66 10.72 11.76 4.81
N GLU A 67 9.95 11.14 3.93
CA GLU A 67 8.70 11.67 3.40
C GLU A 67 7.58 11.43 4.39
N ARG A 68 6.83 12.49 4.67
CA ARG A 68 5.67 12.43 5.55
C ARG A 68 4.52 11.73 4.84
N ARG A 69 4.05 10.62 5.40
CA ARG A 69 2.84 9.93 4.93
C ARG A 69 1.59 10.48 5.62
N ARG A 70 0.46 10.43 4.93
CA ARG A 70 -0.83 10.93 5.42
C ARG A 70 -1.52 9.98 6.38
N ASN A 71 -1.26 8.68 6.26
CA ASN A 71 -1.92 7.66 7.07
C ASN A 71 -0.92 6.76 7.81
N LEU A 72 -1.30 6.35 9.02
CA LEU A 72 -0.63 5.37 9.85
C LEU A 72 -1.57 4.20 10.11
N VAL A 73 -1.04 2.99 10.03
CA VAL A 73 -1.78 1.77 10.32
C VAL A 73 -1.42 1.32 11.73
N LEU A 74 -2.34 1.43 12.68
CA LEU A 74 -2.19 0.84 14.01
C LEU A 74 -2.97 -0.46 14.07
N THR A 75 -2.29 -1.52 14.51
CA THR A 75 -2.92 -2.83 14.72
C THR A 75 -2.95 -3.13 16.20
N PHE A 76 -4.15 -3.36 16.74
CA PHE A 76 -4.34 -3.74 18.13
C PHE A 76 -4.86 -5.17 18.20
N ASN A 77 -4.13 -6.02 18.90
CA ASN A 77 -4.50 -7.42 19.09
C ASN A 77 -4.42 -7.79 20.58
N VAL A 78 -5.49 -8.38 21.10
CA VAL A 78 -5.54 -8.83 22.50
C VAL A 78 -5.10 -10.28 22.57
N ASP A 79 -3.94 -10.51 23.19
CA ASP A 79 -3.43 -11.85 23.44
C ASP A 79 -4.00 -12.39 24.76
N LYS A 80 -5.03 -13.23 24.63
CA LYS A 80 -5.71 -13.87 25.76
C LYS A 80 -4.79 -14.77 26.59
N ALA A 81 -3.74 -15.34 25.99
CA ALA A 81 -2.83 -16.24 26.71
C ALA A 81 -1.89 -15.49 27.65
N SER A 82 -1.47 -14.28 27.27
CA SER A 82 -0.56 -13.44 28.06
C SER A 82 -1.27 -12.29 28.81
N ASP A 83 -2.60 -12.16 28.66
CA ASP A 83 -3.40 -11.06 29.21
C ASP A 83 -2.79 -9.69 28.86
N SER A 84 -2.37 -9.54 27.59
CA SER A 84 -1.68 -8.35 27.11
C SER A 84 -2.24 -7.84 25.78
N LEU A 85 -2.23 -6.52 25.63
CA LEU A 85 -2.48 -5.82 24.38
C LEU A 85 -1.19 -5.76 23.56
N ILE A 86 -1.22 -6.34 22.38
CA ILE A 86 -0.15 -6.26 21.39
C ILE A 86 -0.45 -5.11 20.43
N ILE A 87 0.44 -4.12 20.37
CA ILE A 87 0.36 -2.95 19.50
C ILE A 87 1.36 -3.12 18.35
N CYS A 88 0.87 -3.03 17.11
CA CYS A 88 1.63 -3.19 15.87
C CYS A 88 2.54 -4.44 15.84
N GLY A 89 2.11 -5.52 16.49
CA GLY A 89 2.85 -6.80 16.56
C GLY A 89 4.15 -6.78 17.36
N THR A 90 4.57 -5.64 17.89
CA THR A 90 5.92 -5.46 18.49
C THR A 90 5.86 -5.17 19.97
N THR A 91 4.96 -4.28 20.41
CA THR A 91 4.89 -3.88 21.82
C THR A 91 3.77 -4.61 22.53
N LYS A 92 4.07 -5.17 23.71
CA LYS A 92 3.09 -5.81 24.60
C LYS A 92 2.82 -4.92 25.81
N VAL A 93 1.56 -4.70 26.12
CA VAL A 93 1.10 -3.92 27.28
C VAL A 93 0.19 -4.79 28.13
N SER A 94 0.51 -4.94 29.42
CA SER A 94 -0.32 -5.71 30.35
C SER A 94 -1.72 -5.10 30.46
N LEU A 95 -2.77 -5.94 30.37
CA LEU A 95 -4.15 -5.50 30.63
C LEU A 95 -4.43 -5.30 32.12
N LYS A 96 -3.59 -5.84 33.00
CA LYS A 96 -3.71 -5.63 34.45
C LYS A 96 -3.10 -4.29 34.85
N LYS A 97 -3.85 -3.53 35.66
CA LYS A 97 -3.36 -2.31 36.30
C LYS A 97 -2.13 -2.64 37.17
N PRO A 98 -1.01 -1.92 37.04
CA PRO A 98 0.18 -2.17 37.85
C PRO A 98 -0.10 -1.88 39.33
N THR A 99 0.21 -2.84 40.22
CA THR A 99 -0.04 -2.75 41.67
C THR A 99 0.90 -1.77 42.39
N GLN A 100 2.04 -1.43 41.78
CA GLN A 100 3.04 -0.52 42.32
C GLN A 100 3.12 0.72 41.42
N LEU A 101 2.27 1.72 41.69
CA LEU A 101 2.53 3.06 41.20
C LEU A 101 3.54 3.73 42.13
N THR A 102 4.69 4.10 41.58
CA THR A 102 5.69 4.91 42.27
C THR A 102 5.04 6.23 42.72
N SER A 103 5.30 6.65 43.96
CA SER A 103 4.69 7.81 44.64
C SER A 103 4.79 9.15 43.89
N VAL A 104 5.59 9.23 42.82
CA VAL A 104 5.71 10.40 41.92
C VAL A 104 4.48 10.57 41.01
N GLN A 105 3.74 9.50 40.70
CA GLN A 105 2.53 9.54 39.86
C GLN A 105 1.26 9.94 40.62
N LYS A 106 1.33 10.08 41.95
CA LYS A 106 0.18 10.44 42.81
C LYS A 106 -0.05 11.94 42.93
N GLN A 107 0.82 12.78 42.38
CA GLN A 107 0.76 14.24 42.61
C GLN A 107 -0.32 14.98 41.79
N GLY A 108 -1.14 14.26 41.03
CA GLY A 108 -2.37 14.75 40.38
C GLY A 108 -3.67 14.09 40.88
N GLU A 109 -3.62 13.29 41.97
CA GLU A 109 -4.73 12.46 42.48
C GLU A 109 -5.93 13.21 43.11
N GLU A 110 -6.07 14.53 42.91
CA GLU A 110 -7.17 15.24 43.58
C GLU A 110 -8.50 15.27 42.79
N ASN A 111 -8.55 14.76 41.54
CA ASN A 111 -9.86 14.60 40.88
C ASN A 111 -9.99 13.59 39.72
N ASP A 112 -8.91 13.08 39.12
CA ASP A 112 -9.02 12.18 37.95
C ASP A 112 -8.58 10.75 38.27
N ASP A 113 -9.50 9.79 38.16
CA ASP A 113 -9.30 8.34 38.26
C ASP A 113 -8.53 7.78 37.04
N PHE A 114 -7.51 8.51 36.59
CA PHE A 114 -6.71 8.21 35.42
C PHE A 114 -5.25 7.97 35.79
N VAL A 115 -4.74 6.80 35.43
CA VAL A 115 -3.40 6.32 35.75
C VAL A 115 -2.62 6.09 34.47
N LEU A 116 -1.58 6.89 34.24
CA LEU A 116 -0.76 6.82 33.04
C LEU A 116 0.44 5.87 33.22
N LEU A 117 0.74 5.07 32.19
CA LEU A 117 1.97 4.29 32.11
C LEU A 117 3.09 5.19 31.59
N GLU A 118 4.14 5.35 32.40
CA GLU A 118 5.39 6.00 32.01
C GLU A 118 6.54 4.99 31.99
N PRO A 119 7.50 5.12 31.05
CA PRO A 119 7.59 6.14 30.00
C PRO A 119 6.65 5.88 28.80
N PRO A 120 6.46 6.87 27.88
CA PRO A 120 5.75 6.67 26.62
C PRO A 120 6.33 5.50 25.82
N ILE A 121 5.45 4.75 25.20
CA ILE A 121 5.78 3.58 24.40
C ILE A 121 6.11 4.03 22.98
N ARG A 122 7.19 3.53 22.40
CA ARG A 122 7.52 3.75 20.99
C ARG A 122 7.14 2.51 20.19
N VAL A 123 6.29 2.68 19.19
CA VAL A 123 5.85 1.60 18.30
C VAL A 123 6.26 1.89 16.87
N SER A 124 6.70 0.87 16.14
CA SER A 124 6.84 0.97 14.68
C SER A 124 5.49 0.65 14.05
N ALA A 125 4.88 1.63 13.41
CA ALA A 125 3.62 1.52 12.73
C ALA A 125 3.83 1.59 11.21
N PRO A 126 3.22 0.69 10.42
CA PRO A 126 3.18 0.87 8.98
C PRO A 126 2.60 2.24 8.59
N ALA A 127 3.19 2.86 7.58
CA ALA A 127 2.77 4.15 7.05
C ALA A 127 2.45 4.03 5.57
N GLY A 128 1.47 4.80 5.10
CA GLY A 128 1.09 4.75 3.69
C GLY A 128 0.17 5.86 3.23
N ASP A 129 0.20 6.08 1.93
CA ASP A 129 -0.66 7.03 1.23
C ASP A 129 -1.72 6.29 0.40
N THR A 130 -2.66 7.06 -0.17
CA THR A 130 -3.76 6.54 -1.00
C THR A 130 -3.41 6.45 -2.49
N ASP A 131 -2.14 6.61 -2.85
CA ASP A 131 -1.64 6.67 -4.22
C ASP A 131 -1.02 5.34 -4.69
N GLY A 132 -0.42 5.37 -5.88
CA GLY A 132 0.27 4.24 -6.49
C GLY A 132 -0.67 3.20 -7.10
N ILE A 133 -0.63 1.97 -6.57
CA ILE A 133 -1.36 0.81 -7.12
C ILE A 133 -2.85 0.78 -6.76
N SER A 134 -3.22 1.62 -5.80
CA SER A 134 -4.56 1.74 -5.27
C SER A 134 -5.40 2.62 -6.20
N LEU A 135 -6.58 2.15 -6.57
CA LEU A 135 -7.48 2.90 -7.45
C LEU A 135 -8.25 3.96 -6.63
N PRO A 136 -8.73 5.06 -7.23
CA PRO A 136 -9.37 6.15 -6.50
C PRO A 136 -10.61 5.76 -5.68
N TRP A 137 -11.24 4.64 -6.01
CA TRP A 137 -12.41 4.10 -5.29
C TRP A 137 -12.06 3.02 -4.26
N PHE A 138 -10.77 2.77 -4.03
CA PHE A 138 -10.33 1.92 -2.94
C PHE A 138 -10.51 2.69 -1.62
N ASP A 139 -10.85 1.96 -0.58
CA ASP A 139 -10.98 2.50 0.76
C ASP A 139 -9.60 2.96 1.24
N THR A 140 -9.57 4.06 2.00
CA THR A 140 -8.35 4.64 2.55
C THR A 140 -7.54 3.60 3.33
N ALA A 141 -8.20 2.73 4.10
CA ALA A 141 -7.51 1.71 4.88
C ALA A 141 -6.83 0.67 3.98
N ASP A 142 -7.54 0.16 2.97
CA ASP A 142 -6.98 -0.79 2.00
C ASP A 142 -5.78 -0.18 1.30
N ALA A 143 -5.94 1.05 0.79
CA ALA A 143 -4.91 1.72 0.02
C ALA A 143 -3.63 1.94 0.84
N ALA A 144 -3.76 2.42 2.08
CA ALA A 144 -2.62 2.67 2.96
C ALA A 144 -1.88 1.37 3.34
N ILE A 145 -2.60 0.28 3.61
CA ILE A 145 -1.99 -1.01 3.93
C ILE A 145 -1.30 -1.61 2.70
N MET A 146 -1.93 -1.50 1.52
CA MET A 146 -1.31 -1.94 0.27
C MET A 146 -0.06 -1.14 -0.09
N PHE A 147 -0.08 0.17 0.17
CA PHE A 147 1.09 1.02 -0.01
C PHE A 147 2.26 0.51 0.84
N TYR A 148 2.02 0.25 2.13
CA TYR A 148 3.02 -0.31 3.03
C TYR A 148 3.57 -1.64 2.52
N LEU A 149 2.72 -2.53 1.99
CA LEU A 149 3.18 -3.81 1.49
C LEU A 149 4.21 -3.69 0.35
N ILE A 150 4.08 -2.66 -0.48
CA ILE A 150 4.96 -2.43 -1.64
C ILE A 150 6.23 -1.67 -1.23
N HIS A 151 6.08 -0.62 -0.42
CA HIS A 151 7.17 0.31 -0.11
C HIS A 151 7.87 0.00 1.22
N HIS A 152 7.24 -0.78 2.09
CA HIS A 152 7.70 -1.08 3.45
C HIS A 152 7.97 0.17 4.30
N ASP A 153 7.23 1.25 4.05
CA ASP A 153 7.36 2.50 4.80
C ASP A 153 6.81 2.36 6.22
N GLN A 154 7.60 2.80 7.19
CA GLN A 154 7.25 2.74 8.61
C GLN A 154 7.42 4.11 9.26
N ALA A 155 6.62 4.35 10.29
CA ALA A 155 6.80 5.47 11.19
C ALA A 155 6.95 4.97 12.63
N LEU A 156 7.89 5.55 13.35
CA LEU A 156 8.05 5.36 14.77
C LEU A 156 7.15 6.35 15.50
N VAL A 157 6.09 5.83 16.13
CA VAL A 157 5.06 6.62 16.79
C VAL A 157 5.22 6.50 18.30
N LYS A 158 5.19 7.63 19.00
CA LYS A 158 5.09 7.64 20.46
C LYS A 158 3.62 7.48 20.85
N LEU A 159 3.32 6.51 21.71
CA LEU A 159 2.01 6.23 22.26
C LEU A 159 2.06 6.29 23.80
N ARG A 160 0.94 6.65 24.40
CA ARG A 160 0.74 6.65 25.84
C ARG A 160 -0.41 5.72 26.17
N VAL A 161 -0.27 4.94 27.23
CA VAL A 161 -1.31 4.02 27.68
C VAL A 161 -1.72 4.41 29.08
N GLY A 162 -3.02 4.51 29.32
CA GLY A 162 -3.55 4.83 30.63
C GLY A 162 -4.69 3.92 31.03
N PHE A 163 -4.91 3.83 32.33
CA PHE A 163 -6.02 3.15 32.95
C PHE A 163 -6.98 4.17 33.54
N ARG A 164 -8.27 4.07 33.23
CA ARG A 164 -9.34 4.86 33.85
C ARG A 164 -10.22 3.96 34.72
N GLU A 165 -11.04 4.56 35.58
CA GLU A 165 -12.09 3.87 36.34
C GLU A 165 -11.56 2.75 37.24
N GLY A 166 -10.51 3.03 38.02
CA GLY A 166 -9.89 2.05 38.90
C GLY A 166 -9.21 0.88 38.17
N GLY A 167 -8.98 0.99 36.86
CA GLY A 167 -8.41 -0.08 36.02
C GLY A 167 -9.42 -0.91 35.24
N ARG A 168 -10.68 -0.48 35.17
CA ARG A 168 -11.72 -1.10 34.34
C ARG A 168 -11.69 -0.68 32.89
N LYS A 169 -10.96 0.39 32.56
CA LYS A 169 -10.83 0.89 31.20
C LYS A 169 -9.37 1.12 30.87
N LEU A 170 -8.91 0.60 29.74
CA LEU A 170 -7.56 0.83 29.20
C LEU A 170 -7.68 1.70 27.95
N GLU A 171 -6.97 2.82 27.92
CA GLU A 171 -7.01 3.76 26.80
C GLU A 171 -5.60 3.96 26.22
N VAL A 172 -5.51 4.02 24.89
CA VAL A 172 -4.28 4.30 24.15
C VAL A 172 -4.41 5.68 23.49
N TRP A 173 -3.42 6.53 23.71
CA TRP A 173 -3.37 7.93 23.29
C TRP A 173 -2.10 8.21 22.48
N PRO A 174 -2.11 9.25 21.61
CA PRO A 174 -0.88 9.75 21.00
C PRO A 174 0.06 10.33 22.06
N GLY A 175 1.36 10.01 22.00
CA GLY A 175 2.35 10.30 23.05
C GLY A 175 3.30 11.44 22.71
N GLY A 176 2.78 12.60 22.30
CA GLY A 176 3.62 13.76 21.95
C GLY A 176 4.36 14.41 23.12
N ASP A 177 5.41 15.17 22.80
CA ASP A 177 6.20 15.91 23.79
C ASP A 177 5.40 17.11 24.38
N ASP A 178 4.46 17.66 23.59
CA ASP A 178 3.51 18.71 24.00
C ASP A 178 2.22 18.14 24.61
N TRP A 179 2.19 16.84 24.91
CA TRP A 179 0.99 16.19 25.43
C TRP A 179 0.75 16.58 26.89
N THR A 180 -0.12 17.57 27.10
CA THR A 180 -0.64 17.97 28.40
C THR A 180 -1.99 17.31 28.61
N HIS A 181 -2.09 16.45 29.62
CA HIS A 181 -3.38 15.97 30.11
C HIS A 181 -4.15 17.11 30.80
N PRO A 182 -5.47 17.22 30.56
CA PRO A 182 -6.16 17.01 29.30
C PRO A 182 -6.52 18.36 28.68
N LEU A 183 -6.11 18.59 27.44
CA LEU A 183 -6.73 19.65 26.63
C LEU A 183 -8.22 19.33 26.54
N ALA A 184 -9.06 20.20 27.11
CA ALA A 184 -10.52 20.08 27.25
C ALA A 184 -11.32 19.96 25.93
N SER A 185 -10.66 19.70 24.79
CA SER A 185 -11.24 19.38 23.49
C SER A 185 -10.81 18.02 22.92
N GLN A 186 -9.84 17.34 23.55
CA GLN A 186 -9.29 16.03 23.15
C GLN A 186 -9.85 14.86 23.99
N ASP A 187 -10.76 15.15 24.91
CA ASP A 187 -11.35 14.20 25.87
C ASP A 187 -12.20 13.08 25.24
N ASP A 188 -12.56 13.17 23.95
CA ASP A 188 -13.55 12.24 23.37
C ASP A 188 -12.99 11.14 22.44
N ASN A 189 -11.70 11.15 22.05
CA ASN A 189 -11.21 10.25 21.00
C ASN A 189 -9.85 9.57 21.29
N PRO A 190 -9.78 8.63 22.27
CA PRO A 190 -8.62 7.74 22.38
C PRO A 190 -8.44 6.92 21.09
N LEU A 191 -7.19 6.57 20.74
CA LEU A 191 -6.90 5.73 19.57
C LEU A 191 -7.50 4.33 19.70
N LEU A 192 -7.56 3.85 20.95
CA LEU A 192 -8.22 2.62 21.36
C LEU A 192 -8.72 2.80 22.79
N SER A 193 -9.94 2.39 23.06
CA SER A 193 -10.52 2.28 24.41
C SER A 193 -11.02 0.87 24.61
N LEU A 194 -10.44 0.13 25.56
CA LEU A 194 -10.87 -1.21 25.96
C LEU A 194 -11.56 -1.14 27.31
N SER A 195 -12.76 -1.67 27.40
CA SER A 195 -13.43 -1.95 28.68
C SER A 195 -13.06 -3.36 29.13
N LEU A 196 -12.53 -3.46 30.34
CA LEU A 196 -12.03 -4.66 30.97
C LEU A 196 -13.01 -5.10 32.05
N GLU A 197 -13.54 -6.30 31.90
CA GLU A 197 -14.32 -6.98 32.93
C GLU A 197 -13.34 -7.66 33.88
N ASN A 198 -13.27 -7.11 35.09
CA ASN A 198 -12.31 -7.53 36.10
C ASN A 198 -12.97 -8.57 37.03
N GLU A 199 -12.94 -9.85 36.63
CA GLU A 199 -13.30 -10.94 37.53
C GLU A 199 -12.16 -11.16 38.54
N ARG A 200 -12.50 -11.26 39.83
CA ARG A 200 -11.54 -11.24 40.96
C ARG A 200 -10.40 -12.27 40.91
N ASN A 201 -10.40 -13.26 40.02
CA ASN A 201 -9.40 -14.33 39.96
C ASN A 201 -9.12 -14.91 38.55
N THR A 202 -9.63 -14.31 37.47
CA THR A 202 -9.47 -14.81 36.08
C THR A 202 -8.80 -13.75 35.20
N ALA A 203 -8.33 -14.16 34.02
CA ALA A 203 -7.71 -13.25 33.05
C ALA A 203 -8.69 -12.12 32.69
N SER A 204 -8.17 -10.91 32.47
CA SER A 204 -8.99 -9.73 32.20
C SER A 204 -9.77 -9.95 30.91
N ARG A 205 -11.10 -10.03 30.98
CA ARG A 205 -11.92 -10.23 29.78
C ARG A 205 -12.23 -8.88 29.16
N VAL A 206 -11.84 -8.68 27.90
CA VAL A 206 -12.24 -7.49 27.15
C VAL A 206 -13.72 -7.61 26.81
N SER A 207 -14.54 -6.70 27.32
CA SER A 207 -15.98 -6.67 27.10
C SER A 207 -16.33 -5.88 25.84
N THR A 208 -15.74 -4.70 25.70
CA THR A 208 -15.92 -3.83 24.54
C THR A 208 -14.60 -3.18 24.16
N ALA A 209 -14.32 -3.14 22.86
CA ALA A 209 -13.32 -2.26 22.29
C ALA A 209 -14.06 -1.11 21.60
N ASN A 210 -13.52 0.09 21.70
CA ASN A 210 -13.99 1.25 20.97
C ASN A 210 -12.79 1.93 20.30
N VAL A 211 -13.02 2.42 19.10
CA VAL A 211 -12.04 3.15 18.29
C VAL A 211 -12.71 4.41 17.74
N PRO A 212 -11.95 5.44 17.37
CA PRO A 212 -12.53 6.64 16.79
C PRO A 212 -13.35 6.32 15.54
N PRO A 213 -14.55 6.89 15.37
CA PRO A 213 -15.35 6.68 14.17
C PRO A 213 -14.69 7.30 12.93
N SER A 214 -15.14 6.92 11.74
CA SER A 214 -14.79 7.66 10.52
C SER A 214 -15.27 9.11 10.63
N PRO A 215 -14.50 10.09 10.12
CA PRO A 215 -13.39 9.96 9.18
C PRO A 215 -11.99 9.92 9.84
N LEU A 216 -11.92 9.73 11.17
CA LEU A 216 -10.67 9.76 11.94
C LEU A 216 -9.94 8.42 11.89
N SER A 217 -10.69 7.32 11.88
CA SER A 217 -10.16 5.97 11.65
C SER A 217 -10.92 5.25 10.53
N PHE A 218 -10.20 4.39 9.81
CA PHE A 218 -10.74 3.55 8.76
C PHE A 218 -10.39 2.09 9.03
N SER A 219 -11.33 1.20 8.76
CA SER A 219 -11.13 -0.25 8.81
C SER A 219 -10.90 -0.82 7.43
N PRO A 220 -10.01 -1.83 7.28
CA PRO A 220 -9.86 -2.54 6.02
C PRO A 220 -11.19 -3.12 5.54
N SER A 221 -11.38 -3.13 4.23
CA SER A 221 -12.57 -3.72 3.63
C SER A 221 -12.57 -5.24 3.78
N PRO A 222 -13.75 -5.90 3.80
CA PRO A 222 -13.81 -7.36 3.84
C PRO A 222 -13.15 -8.05 2.63
N THR A 223 -13.06 -7.35 1.50
CA THR A 223 -12.47 -7.85 0.25
C THR A 223 -10.96 -7.60 0.17
N TYR A 224 -10.37 -6.89 1.13
CA TYR A 224 -8.95 -6.57 1.20
C TYR A 224 -8.06 -7.80 0.98
N HIS A 225 -8.31 -8.90 1.71
CA HIS A 225 -7.50 -10.11 1.58
C HIS A 225 -7.58 -10.74 0.19
N ILE A 226 -8.74 -10.65 -0.48
CA ILE A 226 -8.90 -11.14 -1.85
C ILE A 226 -8.09 -10.26 -2.80
N ARG A 227 -8.17 -8.94 -2.66
CA ARG A 227 -7.37 -7.99 -3.46
C ARG A 227 -5.88 -8.21 -3.29
N LEU A 228 -5.44 -8.45 -2.06
CA LEU A 228 -4.05 -8.77 -1.75
C LEU A 228 -3.57 -10.01 -2.50
N VAL A 229 -4.34 -11.10 -2.46
CA VAL A 229 -4.01 -12.35 -3.18
C VAL A 229 -3.97 -12.12 -4.69
N LEU A 230 -4.93 -11.37 -5.23
CA LEU A 230 -4.94 -11.02 -6.65
C LEU A 230 -3.71 -10.19 -7.02
N LEU A 231 -3.32 -9.23 -6.19
CA LEU A 231 -2.15 -8.41 -6.44
C LEU A 231 -0.87 -9.26 -6.45
N ILE A 232 -0.71 -10.17 -5.49
CA ILE A 232 0.44 -11.08 -5.41
C ILE A 232 0.55 -11.95 -6.68
N ALA A 233 -0.58 -12.35 -7.27
CA ALA A 233 -0.60 -13.09 -8.54
C ALA A 233 -0.40 -12.19 -9.77
N LEU A 234 -1.02 -11.00 -9.78
CA LEU A 234 -1.05 -10.07 -10.90
C LEU A 234 0.30 -9.37 -11.11
N ALA A 235 0.99 -8.99 -10.04
CA ALA A 235 2.27 -8.29 -10.10
C ALA A 235 3.36 -9.04 -10.89
N PRO A 236 3.73 -10.29 -10.56
CA PRO A 236 4.76 -11.01 -11.32
C PRO A 236 4.34 -11.27 -12.77
N LEU A 237 3.04 -11.49 -13.00
CA LEU A 237 2.51 -11.73 -14.34
C LEU A 237 2.55 -10.46 -15.20
N THR A 238 2.30 -9.29 -14.59
CA THR A 238 2.45 -7.98 -15.22
C THR A 238 3.91 -7.70 -15.58
N ILE A 239 4.84 -7.96 -14.65
CA ILE A 239 6.29 -7.82 -14.89
C ILE A 239 6.72 -8.71 -16.06
N PHE A 240 6.25 -9.97 -16.08
CA PHE A 240 6.56 -10.91 -17.16
C PHE A 240 6.02 -10.43 -18.53
N ILE A 241 4.75 -10.01 -18.60
CA ILE A 241 4.16 -9.49 -19.84
C ILE A 241 4.90 -8.25 -20.32
N MET A 242 5.18 -7.30 -19.42
CA MET A 242 5.90 -6.08 -19.78
C MET A 242 7.33 -6.36 -20.24
N GLY A 243 8.04 -7.28 -19.56
CA GLY A 243 9.36 -7.72 -20.00
C GLY A 243 9.33 -8.32 -21.40
N ALA A 244 8.35 -9.18 -21.68
CA ALA A 244 8.17 -9.77 -23.01
C ALA A 244 7.83 -8.73 -24.08
N TYR A 245 6.94 -7.78 -23.77
CA TYR A 245 6.58 -6.69 -24.67
C TYR A 245 7.76 -5.77 -24.98
N LEU A 246 8.51 -5.34 -23.95
CA LEU A 246 9.70 -4.50 -24.13
C LEU A 246 10.77 -5.21 -24.94
N GLY A 247 11.02 -6.50 -24.65
CA GLY A 247 11.96 -7.31 -25.42
C GLY A 247 11.56 -7.45 -26.89
N LEU A 248 10.29 -7.74 -27.16
CA LEU A 248 9.77 -7.84 -28.53
C LEU A 248 9.84 -6.50 -29.27
N SER A 249 9.44 -5.42 -28.61
CA SER A 249 9.50 -4.05 -29.16
C SER A 249 10.94 -3.66 -29.51
N PHE A 250 11.90 -3.99 -28.64
CA PHE A 250 13.32 -3.75 -28.89
C PHE A 250 13.83 -4.51 -30.11
N VAL A 251 13.52 -5.81 -30.23
CA VAL A 251 13.91 -6.63 -31.40
C VAL A 251 13.27 -6.10 -32.68
N LEU A 252 11.99 -5.79 -32.66
CA LEU A 252 11.28 -5.25 -33.82
C LEU A 252 11.88 -3.91 -34.26
N SER A 253 12.14 -3.02 -33.30
CA SER A 253 12.81 -1.74 -33.54
C SER A 253 14.20 -1.93 -34.15
N ALA A 254 15.01 -2.85 -33.62
CA ALA A 254 16.33 -3.15 -34.15
C ALA A 254 16.27 -3.70 -35.59
N VAL A 255 15.33 -4.61 -35.88
CA VAL A 255 15.13 -5.16 -37.24
C VAL A 255 14.67 -4.07 -38.21
N LEU A 256 13.70 -3.23 -37.82
CA LEU A 256 13.23 -2.12 -38.65
C LEU A 256 14.35 -1.10 -38.91
N ALA A 257 15.14 -0.76 -37.89
CA ALA A 257 16.30 0.12 -38.03
C ALA A 257 17.35 -0.49 -38.97
N PHE A 258 17.62 -1.79 -38.86
CA PHE A 258 18.51 -2.51 -39.76
C PHE A 258 18.00 -2.44 -41.20
N LEU A 259 16.74 -2.85 -41.46
CA LEU A 259 16.14 -2.81 -42.79
C LEU A 259 16.12 -1.40 -43.40
N SER A 260 15.82 -0.39 -42.58
CA SER A 260 15.87 1.02 -42.98
C SER A 260 17.27 1.44 -43.44
N ARG A 261 18.34 1.05 -42.72
CA ARG A 261 19.71 1.33 -43.14
C ARG A 261 20.04 0.68 -44.49
N PHE A 262 19.68 -0.58 -44.70
CA PHE A 262 19.90 -1.26 -45.97
C PHE A 262 19.10 -0.62 -47.12
N PHE A 263 17.86 -0.22 -46.85
CA PHE A 263 17.04 0.51 -47.81
C PHE A 263 17.72 1.80 -48.26
N TRP A 264 18.21 2.62 -47.32
CA TRP A 264 18.93 3.84 -47.64
C TRP A 264 20.24 3.58 -48.38
N ILE A 265 21.02 2.58 -47.99
CA ILE A 265 22.23 2.18 -48.74
C ILE A 265 21.87 1.82 -50.19
N GLY A 266 20.77 1.10 -50.41
CA GLY A 266 20.26 0.78 -51.74
C GLY A 266 19.86 2.02 -52.53
N VAL A 267 19.09 2.93 -51.91
CA VAL A 267 18.68 4.20 -52.52
C VAL A 267 19.89 5.06 -52.90
N PHE A 268 20.85 5.22 -51.98
CA PHE A 268 22.10 5.95 -52.25
C PHE A 268 22.92 5.28 -53.36
N SER A 269 23.03 3.95 -53.36
CA SER A 269 23.75 3.22 -54.40
C SER A 269 23.11 3.39 -55.78
N LEU A 270 21.78 3.37 -55.86
CA LEU A 270 21.03 3.66 -57.08
C LEU A 270 21.24 5.11 -57.54
N LEU A 271 21.21 6.07 -56.60
CA LEU A 271 21.43 7.49 -56.89
C LEU A 271 22.86 7.74 -57.39
N VAL A 272 23.87 7.12 -56.79
CA VAL A 272 25.26 7.16 -57.24
C VAL A 272 25.38 6.52 -58.62
N CYS A 273 24.79 5.35 -58.85
CA CYS A 273 24.78 4.73 -60.19
C CYS A 273 24.12 5.63 -61.24
N TRP A 274 23.03 6.30 -60.88
CA TRP A 274 22.31 7.24 -61.74
C TRP A 274 23.16 8.47 -62.08
N LEU A 275 23.91 9.02 -61.11
CA LEU A 275 24.83 10.14 -61.32
C LEU A 275 26.05 9.75 -62.19
N TYR A 276 26.65 8.58 -61.95
CA TYR A 276 27.87 8.16 -62.67
C TYR A 276 27.59 7.62 -64.08
N LYS A 277 26.50 6.88 -64.30
CA LYS A 277 26.18 6.27 -65.61
C LYS A 277 25.21 7.10 -66.46
N GLY A 278 24.69 8.21 -65.94
CA GLY A 278 23.64 8.99 -66.59
C GLY A 278 22.28 8.29 -66.56
N ARG A 279 21.22 9.00 -66.98
CA ARG A 279 19.83 8.50 -66.95
C ARG A 279 19.74 7.08 -67.55
N PRO A 280 19.07 6.12 -66.90
CA PRO A 280 18.80 4.83 -67.52
C PRO A 280 18.04 5.07 -68.83
N PRO A 281 18.41 4.41 -69.95
CA PRO A 281 17.81 4.66 -71.25
C PRO A 281 16.34 4.22 -71.20
N ALA A 282 15.41 5.18 -71.02
CA ALA A 282 13.97 4.93 -70.99
C ALA A 282 13.44 4.35 -72.32
N GLU A 283 14.24 4.42 -73.38
CA GLU A 283 13.88 4.00 -74.73
C GLU A 283 13.82 2.47 -74.91
N THR A 284 14.48 1.69 -74.06
CA THR A 284 14.47 0.21 -74.17
C THR A 284 13.22 -0.43 -73.56
N VAL A 285 12.57 0.23 -72.59
CA VAL A 285 11.32 -0.26 -71.98
C VAL A 285 10.13 -0.06 -72.94
N MET A 286 10.11 1.01 -73.73
CA MET A 286 9.08 1.23 -74.76
C MET A 286 9.23 0.30 -75.98
N LYS A 287 10.46 -0.03 -76.42
CA LYS A 287 10.67 -0.96 -77.56
C LYS A 287 10.28 -2.41 -77.24
N SER A 288 10.34 -2.84 -75.98
CA SER A 288 9.93 -4.20 -75.55
C SER A 288 8.42 -4.43 -75.63
N ASN A 289 7.60 -3.42 -75.32
CA ASN A 289 6.15 -3.54 -75.41
C ASN A 289 5.61 -3.44 -76.85
N HIS A 290 6.34 -2.77 -77.74
CA HIS A 290 5.92 -2.67 -79.14
C HIS A 290 6.12 -3.98 -79.94
N LEU A 291 7.07 -4.83 -79.54
CA LEU A 291 7.34 -6.12 -80.15
C LEU A 291 6.44 -7.26 -79.65
N ARG A 292 5.66 -7.04 -78.58
CA ARG A 292 4.73 -8.05 -78.04
C ARG A 292 3.30 -7.91 -78.57
N CYS A 293 2.98 -6.85 -79.31
CA CYS A 293 1.70 -6.69 -80.04
C CYS A 293 1.77 -7.12 -81.53
N MET A 294 2.87 -7.73 -81.98
CA MET A 294 3.00 -8.26 -83.35
C MET A 294 3.42 -9.74 -83.34
N ARG A 295 2.66 -10.59 -82.66
CA ARG A 295 2.58 -12.01 -83.03
C ARG A 295 1.09 -12.42 -83.13
N PRO A 296 0.57 -12.68 -84.35
CA PRO A 296 -0.66 -13.43 -84.52
C PRO A 296 -0.48 -14.89 -84.10
#